data_AF-A0A0G1QHA7-F1
#
_entry.id   AF-A0A0G1QHA7-F1
#
_cell.length_a   1.000
_cell.length_b   1.000
_cell.length_c   1.000
_cell.angle_alpha   90.00
_cell.angle_beta   90.00
_cell.angle_gamma   90.00
#
_symmetry.space_group_name_H-M   'P 1'
#
loop_
_entity.id
_entity.type
_entity.pdbx_description
1 polymer ?
#
loop_
_entity_poly.entity_id
_entity_poly.type
_entity_poly.pdbx_seq_one_letter_code
_entity_poly.pdbx_strand_id
1 'polypeptide(L)'
;MKSGRFWFYLGALLIVAGLYSWRTTTVNAINNEVGRIDQAGQQERVKNISRYVATQTDERKLVSLAKKLKNTDRETLRIIIDRAYALNPGSRDITLLASTFHPELKDRVPELDPLYKE
;
A
#
# COMPACT_ATOMS: atom_id res chain seq x y z
N MET A 1 -61.66 -18.79 -10.28
CA MET A 1 -60.80 -18.03 -9.35
C MET A 1 -59.34 -18.49 -9.43
N LYS A 2 -58.59 -18.09 -10.47
CA LYS A 2 -57.14 -18.40 -10.59
C LYS A 2 -56.27 -17.16 -10.85
N SER A 3 -56.87 -16.02 -11.16
CA SER A 3 -56.17 -14.78 -11.51
C SER A 3 -55.56 -14.05 -10.31
N GLY A 4 -56.21 -14.04 -9.13
CA GLY A 4 -55.74 -13.28 -7.96
C GLY A 4 -54.41 -13.79 -7.37
N ARG A 5 -54.14 -15.10 -7.42
CA ARG A 5 -52.91 -15.69 -6.85
C ARG A 5 -51.67 -15.32 -7.68
N PHE A 6 -51.81 -15.21 -9.01
CA PHE A 6 -50.71 -14.85 -9.90
C PHE A 6 -50.19 -13.44 -9.66
N TRP A 7 -51.09 -12.47 -9.47
CA TRP A 7 -50.71 -11.09 -9.13
C TRP A 7 -50.04 -10.97 -7.76
N PHE A 8 -50.44 -11.79 -6.78
CA PHE A 8 -49.77 -11.88 -5.48
C PHE A 8 -48.34 -12.41 -5.59
N TYR A 9 -48.11 -13.48 -6.35
CA TYR A 9 -46.75 -14.02 -6.56
C TYR A 9 -45.87 -13.08 -7.37
N LEU A 10 -46.43 -12.38 -8.36
CA LEU A 10 -45.70 -11.38 -9.16
C LEU A 10 -45.29 -10.17 -8.30
N GLY A 11 -46.20 -9.68 -7.45
CA GLY A 11 -45.91 -8.60 -6.50
C GLY A 11 -44.87 -9.01 -5.46
N ALA A 12 -44.95 -10.22 -4.91
CA ALA A 12 -43.95 -10.75 -3.98
C ALA A 12 -42.56 -10.88 -4.64
N LEU A 13 -42.51 -11.32 -5.90
CA LEU A 13 -41.25 -11.43 -6.65
C LEU A 13 -40.60 -10.06 -6.86
N LEU A 14 -41.38 -9.04 -7.20
CA LEU A 14 -40.90 -7.66 -7.37
C LEU A 14 -40.40 -7.06 -6.06
N ILE A 15 -41.08 -7.31 -4.93
CA ILE A 15 -40.65 -6.84 -3.62
C ILE A 15 -39.32 -7.50 -3.20
N VAL A 16 -39.18 -8.81 -3.40
CA VAL A 16 -37.93 -9.54 -3.09
C VAL A 16 -36.78 -9.07 -3.98
N ALA A 17 -37.02 -8.89 -5.29
CA ALA A 17 -36.02 -8.35 -6.21
C ALA A 17 -35.61 -6.91 -5.84
N GLY A 18 -36.56 -6.07 -5.42
CA GLY A 18 -36.30 -4.73 -4.91
C GLY A 18 -35.47 -4.73 -3.61
N LEU A 19 -35.77 -5.63 -2.68
CA LEU A 19 -35.01 -5.78 -1.43
C LEU A 19 -33.56 -6.23 -1.69
N TYR A 20 -33.38 -7.21 -2.60
CA TYR A 20 -32.05 -7.72 -2.95
C TYR A 20 -31.21 -6.67 -3.67
N SER A 21 -31.78 -5.95 -4.63
CA SER A 21 -31.07 -4.89 -5.35
C SER A 21 -30.72 -3.72 -4.42
N TRP A 22 -31.61 -3.33 -3.50
CA TRP A 22 -31.31 -2.27 -2.53
C TRP A 22 -30.19 -2.66 -1.56
N ARG A 23 -30.19 -3.90 -1.07
CA ARG A 23 -29.12 -4.44 -0.21
C ARG A 23 -27.78 -4.53 -0.94
N THR A 24 -27.78 -4.94 -2.21
CA THR A 24 -26.53 -5.08 -2.99
C THR A 24 -25.95 -3.72 -3.35
N THR A 25 -26.80 -2.75 -3.69
CA THR A 25 -26.38 -1.38 -4.03
C THR A 25 -25.82 -0.64 -2.81
N THR A 26 -26.46 -0.78 -1.64
CA THR A 26 -25.96 -0.18 -0.39
C THR A 26 -24.68 -0.84 0.11
N VAL A 27 -24.57 -2.16 0.05
CA VAL A 27 -23.32 -2.88 0.41
C VAL A 27 -22.17 -2.50 -0.52
N ASN A 28 -22.40 -2.40 -1.83
CA ASN A 28 -21.38 -1.97 -2.78
C ASN A 28 -20.96 -0.51 -2.56
N ALA A 29 -21.90 0.39 -2.25
CA ALA A 29 -21.60 1.78 -1.92
C ALA A 29 -20.73 1.88 -0.65
N ILE A 30 -21.09 1.15 0.41
CA ILE A 30 -20.33 1.11 1.66
C ILE A 30 -18.92 0.52 1.43
N ASN A 31 -18.79 -0.58 0.69
CA ASN A 31 -17.49 -1.18 0.41
C ASN A 31 -16.59 -0.25 -0.44
N ASN A 32 -17.19 0.50 -1.38
CA ASN A 32 -16.47 1.50 -2.16
C ASN A 32 -16.07 2.70 -1.31
N GLU A 33 -16.92 3.16 -0.39
CA GLU A 33 -16.59 4.24 0.54
C GLU A 33 -15.50 3.81 1.54
N VAL A 34 -15.60 2.62 2.12
CA VAL A 34 -14.57 2.04 2.99
C VAL A 34 -13.26 1.89 2.23
N GLY A 35 -13.30 1.34 1.02
CA GLY A 35 -12.11 1.25 0.16
C GLY A 35 -11.49 2.62 -0.16
N ARG A 36 -12.30 3.66 -0.37
CA ARG A 36 -11.83 5.04 -0.59
C ARG A 36 -11.25 5.66 0.68
N ILE A 37 -11.87 5.43 1.84
CA ILE A 37 -11.37 5.89 3.15
C ILE A 37 -10.03 5.22 3.47
N ASP A 38 -9.92 3.91 3.25
CA ASP A 38 -8.68 3.15 3.45
C ASP A 38 -7.58 3.64 2.51
N GLN A 39 -7.89 3.91 1.24
CA GLN A 39 -6.95 4.48 0.28
C GLN A 39 -6.52 5.91 0.65
N ALA A 40 -7.45 6.77 1.08
CA ALA A 40 -7.14 8.13 1.50
C ALA A 40 -6.26 8.13 2.77
N GLY A 41 -6.57 7.29 3.75
CA GLY A 41 -5.77 7.12 4.96
C GLY A 41 -4.37 6.56 4.67
N GLN A 42 -4.24 5.65 3.71
CA GLN A 42 -2.93 5.17 3.25
C GLN A 42 -2.13 6.27 2.55
N GLN A 43 -2.74 7.05 1.65
CA GLN A 43 -2.07 8.17 0.99
C GLN A 43 -1.59 9.23 1.98
N GLU A 44 -2.39 9.54 3.00
CA GLU A 44 -2.01 10.49 4.04
C GLU A 44 -0.85 9.97 4.91
N ARG A 45 -0.86 8.67 5.24
CA ARG A 45 0.26 8.01 5.93
C ARG A 45 1.55 8.07 5.12
N VAL A 46 1.51 7.72 3.84
CA VAL A 46 2.69 7.79 2.94
C VAL A 46 3.20 9.22 2.85
N LYS A 47 2.31 10.21 2.71
CA LYS A 47 2.68 11.64 2.65
C LYS A 47 3.35 12.12 3.94
N ASN A 48 2.83 11.72 5.10
CA ASN A 48 3.42 12.10 6.39
C ASN A 48 4.79 11.43 6.61
N ILE A 49 4.93 10.15 6.23
CA ILE A 49 6.22 9.45 6.27
C ILE A 49 7.21 10.11 5.31
N SER A 50 6.81 10.40 4.07
CA SER A 50 7.65 11.09 3.09
C SER A 50 8.14 12.45 3.62
N ARG A 51 7.27 13.24 4.25
CA ARG A 51 7.65 14.51 4.89
C ARG A 51 8.66 14.30 6.02
N TYR A 52 8.42 13.32 6.90
CA TYR A 52 9.34 12.98 7.99
C TYR A 52 10.72 12.54 7.46
N VAL A 53 10.73 11.64 6.49
CA VAL A 53 11.93 11.11 5.84
C VAL A 53 12.74 12.23 5.19
N ALA A 54 12.09 13.15 4.47
CA ALA A 54 12.76 14.27 3.82
C ALA A 54 13.51 15.17 4.82
N THR A 55 12.95 15.37 6.02
CA THR A 55 13.59 16.16 7.08
C THR A 55 14.70 15.44 7.84
N GLN A 56 14.82 14.12 7.67
CA GLN A 56 15.84 13.34 8.37
C GLN A 56 17.21 13.50 7.70
N THR A 57 18.23 13.61 8.54
CA THR A 57 19.65 13.77 8.14
C THR A 57 20.51 12.59 8.57
N ASP A 58 19.97 11.69 9.40
CA ASP A 58 20.65 10.50 9.93
C ASP A 58 20.19 9.25 9.16
N GLU A 59 21.11 8.66 8.41
CA GLU A 59 20.87 7.48 7.59
C GLU A 59 20.56 6.23 8.43
N ARG A 60 21.17 6.10 9.62
CA ARG A 60 20.99 4.93 10.49
C ARG A 60 19.59 4.91 11.08
N LYS A 61 19.05 6.09 11.42
CA LYS A 61 17.64 6.22 11.86
C LYS A 61 16.66 5.83 10.76
N LEU A 62 16.95 6.18 9.50
CA LEU A 62 16.12 5.78 8.36
C LEU A 62 16.18 4.27 8.12
N VAL A 63 17.35 3.65 8.18
CA VAL A 63 17.48 2.18 8.07
C VAL A 63 16.75 1.47 9.22
N SER A 64 16.84 1.99 10.45
CA SER A 64 16.09 1.47 11.60
C SER A 64 14.57 1.59 11.40
N LEU A 65 14.12 2.71 10.84
CA LEU A 65 12.72 2.93 10.49
C LEU A 65 12.25 1.94 9.41
N ALA A 66 13.04 1.74 8.34
CA ALA A 66 12.74 0.76 7.30
C ALA A 66 12.62 -0.66 7.87
N LYS A 67 13.51 -1.06 8.80
CA LYS A 67 13.42 -2.35 9.48
C LYS A 67 12.15 -2.50 10.32
N LYS A 68 11.73 -1.45 11.03
CA LYS A 68 10.48 -1.45 11.81
C LYS A 68 9.25 -1.55 10.90
N LEU A 69 9.32 -0.94 9.72
CA LEU A 69 8.24 -0.90 8.74
C LEU A 69 8.36 -1.98 7.66
N LYS A 70 9.14 -3.04 7.87
CA LYS A 70 9.42 -4.08 6.85
C LYS A 70 8.18 -4.76 6.24
N ASN A 71 7.05 -4.73 6.95
CA ASN A 71 5.78 -5.34 6.53
C ASN A 71 4.80 -4.30 5.96
N THR A 72 5.23 -3.04 5.83
CA THR A 72 4.43 -1.96 5.27
C THR A 72 4.51 -1.99 3.74
N ASP A 73 3.75 -1.13 3.07
CA ASP A 73 3.75 -1.01 1.63
C ASP A 73 5.17 -0.75 1.07
N ARG A 74 5.40 -1.31 -0.13
CA ARG A 74 6.69 -1.27 -0.82
C ARG A 74 7.17 0.16 -1.09
N GLU A 75 6.24 1.08 -1.34
CA GLU A 75 6.54 2.45 -1.73
C GLU A 75 7.07 3.27 -0.56
N THR A 76 6.47 3.12 0.62
CA THR A 76 6.97 3.67 1.88
C THR A 76 8.39 3.21 2.16
N LEU A 77 8.67 1.91 2.01
CA LEU A 77 10.02 1.36 2.20
C LEU A 77 11.02 1.95 1.20
N ARG A 78 10.63 2.06 -0.06
CA ARG A 78 11.45 2.68 -1.11
C ARG A 78 11.83 4.12 -0.75
N ILE A 79 10.85 4.95 -0.38
CA ILE A 79 11.10 6.36 -0.02
C ILE A 79 12.11 6.49 1.14
N ILE A 80 11.97 5.64 2.18
CA ILE A 80 12.86 5.65 3.34
C ILE A 80 14.30 5.25 2.93
N ILE A 81 14.42 4.19 2.13
CA ILE A 81 15.70 3.62 1.72
C ILE A 81 16.41 4.54 0.71
N ASP A 82 15.69 5.11 -0.24
CA ASP A 82 16.22 6.08 -1.22
C ASP A 82 16.83 7.29 -0.49
N ARG A 83 16.14 7.78 0.54
CA ARG A 83 16.68 8.89 1.35
C ARG A 83 17.90 8.47 2.17
N ALA A 84 17.90 7.27 2.77
CA ALA A 84 19.06 6.76 3.48
C ALA A 84 20.28 6.63 2.56
N TYR A 85 20.06 6.15 1.34
CA TYR A 85 21.08 6.05 0.30
C TYR A 85 21.58 7.43 -0.14
N ALA A 86 20.69 8.40 -0.36
CA ALA A 86 21.08 9.76 -0.71
C ALA A 86 21.95 10.44 0.38
N LEU A 87 21.75 10.08 1.65
CA LEU A 87 22.58 10.58 2.75
C LEU A 87 23.94 9.86 2.85
N ASN A 88 23.99 8.56 2.56
CA ASN A 88 25.23 7.78 2.64
C ASN A 88 25.33 6.72 1.52
N PRO A 89 25.68 7.14 0.29
CA PRO A 89 25.79 6.24 -0.87
C PRO A 89 27.07 5.38 -0.86
N GLY A 90 27.97 5.59 0.11
CA GLY A 90 29.17 4.78 0.31
C GLY A 90 28.98 3.61 1.28
N SER A 91 27.82 3.54 1.94
CA SER A 91 27.50 2.39 2.80
C SER A 91 27.08 1.20 1.95
N ARG A 92 27.85 0.10 2.02
CA ARG A 92 27.49 -1.20 1.40
C ARG A 92 26.09 -1.63 1.81
N ASP A 93 25.79 -1.64 3.11
CA ASP A 93 24.52 -2.16 3.63
C ASP A 93 23.32 -1.36 3.10
N ILE A 94 23.45 -0.03 3.02
CA ILE A 94 22.40 0.84 2.48
C ILE A 94 22.29 0.67 0.97
N THR A 95 23.41 0.53 0.26
CA THR A 95 23.44 0.29 -1.20
C THR A 95 22.80 -1.05 -1.55
N LEU A 96 23.05 -2.09 -0.75
CA LEU A 96 22.41 -3.39 -0.89
C LEU A 96 20.90 -3.31 -0.61
N LEU A 97 20.46 -2.54 0.39
CA LEU A 97 19.03 -2.32 0.61
C LEU A 97 18.40 -1.54 -0.55
N ALA A 98 19.08 -0.51 -1.05
CA ALA A 98 18.62 0.29 -2.17
C ALA A 98 18.57 -0.52 -3.48
N SER A 99 19.47 -1.49 -3.68
CA SER A 99 19.50 -2.33 -4.87
C SER A 99 18.29 -3.27 -5.00
N THR A 100 17.53 -3.48 -3.92
CA THR A 100 16.24 -4.18 -3.96
C THR A 100 15.15 -3.40 -4.70
N PHE A 101 15.32 -2.08 -4.82
CA PHE A 101 14.40 -1.17 -5.55
C PHE A 101 15.02 -0.63 -6.84
N HIS A 102 16.35 -0.48 -6.89
CA HIS A 102 17.14 0.05 -8.00
C HIS A 102 18.19 -0.97 -8.44
N PRO A 103 17.85 -1.93 -9.32
CA PRO A 103 18.72 -3.05 -9.68
C PRO A 103 20.11 -2.64 -10.18
N GLU A 104 20.24 -1.45 -10.78
CA GLU A 104 21.49 -0.85 -11.23
C GLU A 104 22.51 -0.61 -10.10
N LEU A 105 22.05 -0.56 -8.85
CA LEU A 105 22.94 -0.39 -7.68
C LEU A 105 23.61 -1.69 -7.26
N LYS A 106 23.20 -2.84 -7.79
CA LYS A 106 23.83 -4.13 -7.48
C LYS A 106 25.30 -4.16 -7.87
N ASP A 107 25.64 -3.56 -9.01
CA ASP A 107 27.02 -3.52 -9.52
C ASP A 107 27.93 -2.66 -8.63
N ARG A 108 27.35 -1.72 -7.87
CA ARG A 108 28.09 -0.90 -6.89
C ARG A 108 28.38 -1.64 -5.58
N VAL A 109 27.66 -2.72 -5.25
CA VAL A 109 27.88 -3.44 -4.00
C VAL A 109 29.27 -4.10 -3.96
N PRO A 110 29.72 -4.82 -5.01
CA PRO A 110 31.09 -5.33 -5.09
C PRO A 110 32.17 -4.24 -5.12
N GLU A 111 31.87 -3.04 -5.64
CA GLU A 111 32.81 -1.91 -5.60
C GLU A 111 33.03 -1.41 -4.17
N LEU A 112 31.97 -1.39 -3.36
CA LEU A 112 32.00 -0.95 -1.96
C LEU A 112 32.51 -2.04 -1.00
N ASP A 113 32.30 -3.30 -1.34
CA ASP A 113 32.83 -4.46 -0.60
C ASP A 113 33.19 -5.60 -1.56
N PRO A 114 34.46 -5.65 -2.02
CA PRO A 114 34.93 -6.68 -2.95
C PRO A 114 34.86 -8.11 -2.40
N LEU A 115 34.69 -8.27 -1.08
CA LEU A 115 34.56 -9.58 -0.43
C LEU A 115 33.11 -10.04 -0.31
N TYR A 116 32.15 -9.18 -0.66
CA TYR A 116 30.73 -9.54 -0.66
C TYR A 116 30.46 -10.62 -1.70
N LYS A 117 29.86 -11.73 -1.25
CA LYS A 117 29.37 -12.82 -2.09
C LYS A 117 27.86 -12.91 -1.88
N GLU A 118 27.09 -12.73 -2.95
CA GLU A 118 25.62 -12.87 -2.94
C GLU A 118 25.16 -14.28 -2.53
#